data_AF-A0A645DNS3-F1
#
_entry.id   AF-A0A645DNS3-F1
#
_cell.length_a   1.000
_cell.length_b   1.000
_cell.length_c   1.000
_cell.angle_alpha   90.00
_cell.angle_beta   90.00
_cell.angle_gamma   90.00
#
_symmetry.space_group_name_H-M   'P 1'
#
loop_
_entity.id
_entity.type
_entity.pdbx_description
1 polymer ?
#
loop_
_entity_poly.entity_id
_entity_poly.type
_entity_poly.pdbx_seq_one_letter_code
_entity_poly.pdbx_strand_id
1 'polypeptide(L)'
;MIRVLAEKGGVVGINFARDFLGSKDISRVEDMVKHIKHIIAVGGIESVAVGSDFDGIEPELEISNFGEMNKLVNALEQSNFSASQIEKICYANALRVVENCL
;
A
#
# COMPACT_ATOMS: atom_id res chain seq x y z
N MET A 1 10.94 2.93 12.06
CA MET A 1 10.22 1.66 12.26
C MET A 1 10.23 0.78 11.01
N ILE A 2 9.87 1.29 9.81
CA ILE A 2 9.81 0.53 8.54
C ILE A 2 11.05 -0.36 8.32
N ARG A 3 12.27 0.18 8.42
CA ARG A 3 13.51 -0.58 8.25
C ARG A 3 13.60 -1.79 9.20
N VAL A 4 13.32 -1.59 10.48
CA VAL A 4 13.39 -2.65 11.49
C VAL A 4 12.35 -3.74 11.21
N LEU A 5 11.14 -3.38 10.79
CA LEU A 5 10.11 -4.36 10.41
C LEU A 5 10.55 -5.16 9.17
N ALA A 6 11.08 -4.49 8.16
CA ALA A 6 11.57 -5.12 6.94
C ALA A 6 12.75 -6.07 7.19
N GLU A 7 13.70 -5.70 8.07
CA GLU A 7 14.82 -6.55 8.49
C GLU A 7 14.36 -7.83 9.22
N LYS A 8 13.13 -7.86 9.72
CA LYS A 8 12.50 -9.04 10.33
C LYS A 8 11.59 -9.80 9.35
N GLY A 9 11.59 -9.43 8.07
CA GLY A 9 10.75 -10.06 7.03
C GLY A 9 9.29 -9.63 7.06
N GLY A 10 8.93 -8.63 7.88
CA GLY A 10 7.57 -8.11 7.98
C GLY A 10 7.17 -7.20 6.81
N VAL A 11 5.90 -6.80 6.81
CA VAL A 11 5.29 -5.93 5.79
C VAL A 11 4.48 -4.79 6.42
N VAL A 12 4.44 -3.65 5.73
CA VAL A 12 3.61 -2.49 6.06
C VAL A 12 2.47 -2.40 5.07
N GLY A 13 1.23 -2.49 5.56
CA GLY A 13 0.03 -2.19 4.77
C GLY A 13 -0.16 -0.69 4.62
N ILE A 14 -0.27 -0.18 3.39
CA ILE A 14 -0.63 1.23 3.16
C ILE A 14 -2.10 1.46 3.52
N ASN A 15 -2.37 2.40 4.44
CA ASN A 15 -3.71 2.79 4.88
C ASN A 15 -4.30 3.84 3.93
N PHE A 16 -5.61 3.75 3.65
CA PHE A 16 -6.31 4.70 2.78
C PHE A 16 -6.90 5.89 3.54
N ALA A 17 -6.86 5.95 4.87
CA ALA A 17 -7.34 7.09 5.63
C ALA A 17 -6.53 8.35 5.31
N ARG A 18 -7.24 9.44 4.97
CA ARG A 18 -6.66 10.74 4.61
C ARG A 18 -5.68 11.28 5.67
N ASP A 19 -6.00 11.07 6.95
CA ASP A 19 -5.19 11.50 8.10
C ASP A 19 -3.79 10.87 8.13
N PHE A 20 -3.62 9.68 7.52
CA PHE A 20 -2.32 9.01 7.42
C PHE A 20 -1.57 9.31 6.12
N LEU A 21 -2.26 9.83 5.10
CA LEU A 21 -1.69 10.11 3.78
C LEU A 21 -1.12 11.54 3.67
N GLY A 22 -1.70 12.49 4.41
CA GLY A 22 -1.15 13.84 4.61
C GLY A 22 -2.04 14.98 4.11
N SER A 23 -2.92 14.73 3.14
CA SER A 23 -3.92 15.69 2.67
C SER A 23 -5.21 15.55 3.50
N LYS A 24 -5.74 16.66 4.02
CA LYS A 24 -6.87 16.63 4.99
C LYS A 24 -8.24 16.49 4.35
N ASP A 25 -8.40 16.85 3.09
CA ASP A 25 -9.75 16.95 2.51
C ASP A 25 -10.20 15.64 1.86
N ILE A 26 -9.30 14.94 1.17
CA ILE A 26 -9.61 13.70 0.45
C ILE A 26 -8.39 12.79 0.40
N SER A 27 -8.59 11.49 0.60
CA SER A 27 -7.57 10.46 0.38
C SER A 27 -7.35 10.26 -1.11
N ARG A 28 -6.14 10.56 -1.57
CA ARG A 28 -5.78 10.51 -3.00
C ARG A 28 -4.90 9.32 -3.31
N VAL A 29 -5.12 8.72 -4.48
CA VAL A 29 -4.28 7.63 -4.99
C VAL A 29 -2.83 8.09 -5.17
N GLU A 30 -2.63 9.35 -5.59
CA GLU A 30 -1.29 9.92 -5.70
C GLU A 30 -0.51 9.91 -4.37
N ASP A 31 -1.20 10.14 -3.25
CA ASP A 31 -0.57 10.15 -1.93
C ASP A 31 -0.28 8.72 -1.48
N MET A 32 -1.18 7.77 -1.73
CA MET A 32 -0.93 6.34 -1.52
C MET A 32 0.35 5.88 -2.26
N VAL A 33 0.51 6.27 -3.52
CA VAL A 33 1.70 5.94 -4.33
C VAL A 33 2.97 6.59 -3.77
N LYS A 34 2.91 7.84 -3.27
CA LYS A 34 4.04 8.50 -2.61
C LYS A 34 4.48 7.73 -1.36
N HIS A 35 3.54 7.28 -0.53
CA HIS A 35 3.83 6.48 0.65
C HIS A 35 4.37 5.10 0.31
N ILE A 36 3.82 4.42 -0.71
CA ILE A 36 4.37 3.16 -1.22
C ILE A 36 5.83 3.34 -1.64
N LYS A 37 6.16 4.38 -2.42
CA LYS A 37 7.53 4.69 -2.81
C LYS A 37 8.44 4.93 -1.59
N HIS A 38 7.94 5.62 -0.56
CA HIS A 38 8.70 5.83 0.66
C HIS A 38 8.98 4.53 1.42
N ILE A 39 7.97 3.66 1.60
CA ILE A 39 8.14 2.36 2.25
C ILE A 39 9.18 1.52 1.51
N ILE A 40 9.10 1.47 0.17
CA ILE A 40 10.04 0.74 -0.68
C ILE A 40 11.45 1.33 -0.57
N ALA A 41 11.61 2.66 -0.55
CA ALA A 41 12.91 3.31 -0.41
C ALA A 41 13.58 3.00 0.95
N VAL A 42 12.79 2.78 2.01
CA VAL A 42 13.31 2.53 3.36
C VAL A 42 13.50 1.03 3.66
N GLY A 43 12.53 0.19 3.30
CA GLY A 43 12.46 -1.24 3.65
C GLY A 43 12.55 -2.21 2.48
N GLY A 44 12.62 -1.71 1.24
CA GLY A 44 12.62 -2.54 0.03
C GLY A 44 11.23 -2.98 -0.42
N ILE A 45 11.14 -3.47 -1.66
CA ILE A 45 9.86 -3.89 -2.30
C ILE A 45 9.15 -4.99 -1.52
N GLU A 46 9.89 -5.82 -0.80
CA GLU A 46 9.38 -6.95 0.00
C GLU A 46 8.64 -6.51 1.27
N SER A 47 8.68 -5.23 1.62
CA SER A 47 8.18 -4.70 2.90
C SER A 47 6.87 -3.92 2.80
N VAL A 48 6.25 -3.85 1.61
CA VAL A 48 5.01 -3.09 1.37
C VAL A 48 3.85 -4.02 0.99
N ALA A 49 2.66 -3.71 1.47
CA ALA A 49 1.40 -4.38 1.13
C ALA A 49 0.26 -3.36 1.08
N VAL A 50 -0.94 -3.78 0.66
CA VAL A 50 -2.17 -2.98 0.77
C VAL A 50 -2.87 -3.26 2.10
N GLY A 51 -3.32 -2.20 2.79
CA GLY A 51 -4.13 -2.29 4.00
C GLY A 51 -5.19 -1.20 4.00
N SER A 52 -6.22 -1.33 3.16
CA SER A 52 -7.16 -0.25 2.85
C SER A 52 -7.93 0.31 4.03
N ASP A 53 -8.19 -0.51 5.06
CA ASP A 53 -9.04 -0.13 6.20
C ASP A 53 -10.48 0.22 5.77
N PHE A 54 -10.96 -0.42 4.69
CA PHE A 54 -12.37 -0.31 4.27
C PHE A 54 -13.31 -0.69 5.42
N ASP A 55 -14.45 0.01 5.49
CA ASP A 55 -15.42 -0.04 6.60
C ASP A 55 -14.89 0.46 7.97
N GLY A 56 -13.62 0.90 8.05
CA GLY A 56 -12.97 1.44 9.26
C GLY A 56 -12.61 2.93 9.21
N ILE A 57 -12.75 3.58 8.05
CA ILE A 57 -12.28 4.96 7.79
C ILE A 57 -13.38 5.85 7.20
N GLU A 58 -13.15 7.17 7.22
CA GLU A 58 -14.06 8.19 6.67
C GLU A 58 -14.20 8.11 5.14
N PRO A 59 -15.36 8.54 4.56
CA PRO A 59 -15.72 8.24 3.18
C PRO A 59 -15.04 9.11 2.11
N GLU A 60 -14.29 10.15 2.47
CA GLU A 60 -13.63 11.05 1.51
C GLU A 60 -12.40 10.38 0.86
N LEU A 61 -12.65 9.42 -0.03
CA LEU A 61 -11.64 8.59 -0.68
C LEU A 61 -11.79 8.63 -2.20
N GLU A 62 -10.67 8.74 -2.93
CA GLU A 62 -10.64 8.56 -4.38
C GLU A 62 -10.89 7.08 -4.77
N ILE A 63 -10.52 6.13 -3.89
CA ILE A 63 -10.88 4.72 -3.97
C ILE A 63 -11.98 4.46 -2.94
N SER A 64 -13.22 4.57 -3.39
CA SER A 64 -14.41 4.62 -2.52
C SER A 64 -14.84 3.25 -2.00
N ASN A 65 -14.46 2.18 -2.70
CA ASN A 65 -14.80 0.80 -2.35
C ASN A 65 -13.86 -0.18 -3.05
N PHE A 66 -13.98 -1.46 -2.71
CA PHE A 66 -13.17 -2.54 -3.26
C PHE A 66 -13.23 -2.65 -4.80
N GLY A 67 -14.36 -2.31 -5.42
CA GLY A 67 -14.52 -2.34 -6.88
C GLY A 67 -13.66 -1.32 -7.62
N GLU A 68 -13.06 -0.35 -6.92
CA GLU A 68 -12.25 0.71 -7.51
C GLU A 68 -10.74 0.52 -7.33
N MET A 69 -10.30 -0.66 -6.85
CA MET A 69 -8.87 -0.96 -6.63
C MET A 69 -8.01 -0.86 -7.90
N ASN A 70 -8.63 -0.95 -9.08
CA ASN A 70 -7.95 -0.70 -10.36
C ASN A 70 -7.35 0.71 -10.45
N LYS A 71 -7.90 1.70 -9.73
CA LYS A 71 -7.33 3.06 -9.67
C LYS A 71 -5.91 3.05 -9.07
N LEU A 72 -5.69 2.28 -8.01
CA LEU A 72 -4.36 2.12 -7.40
C LEU A 72 -3.39 1.42 -8.35
N VAL A 73 -3.84 0.32 -8.98
CA VAL A 73 -3.02 -0.44 -9.95
C VAL A 73 -2.59 0.46 -11.11
N ASN A 74 -3.52 1.18 -11.73
CA ASN A 74 -3.22 2.10 -12.83
C ASN A 74 -2.23 3.20 -12.42
N ALA A 75 -2.35 3.73 -11.19
CA ALA A 75 -1.44 4.75 -10.70
C ALA A 75 -0.03 4.21 -10.41
N LEU A 76 0.09 2.94 -9.99
CA LEU A 76 1.37 2.25 -9.86
C LEU A 76 2.01 2.02 -11.24
N GLU A 77 1.25 1.57 -12.23
CA GLU A 77 1.74 1.41 -13.61
C GLU A 77 2.25 2.74 -14.17
N GLN A 78 1.48 3.83 -14.03
CA GLN A 78 1.87 5.19 -14.42
C GLN A 78 3.09 5.70 -13.65
N SER A 79 3.37 5.13 -12.48
CA SER A 79 4.57 5.39 -11.69
C SER A 79 5.76 4.49 -12.00
N ASN A 80 5.72 3.75 -13.12
CA ASN A 80 6.77 2.86 -13.61
C ASN A 80 7.05 1.63 -12.73
N PHE A 81 6.06 1.16 -11.97
CA PHE A 81 6.16 -0.15 -11.33
C PHE A 81 5.94 -1.25 -12.37
N SER A 82 6.79 -2.29 -12.36
CA SER A 82 6.59 -3.47 -13.20
C SER A 82 5.40 -4.29 -12.71
N ALA A 83 4.83 -5.13 -13.58
CA ALA A 83 3.78 -6.07 -13.20
C ALA A 83 4.17 -6.95 -12.00
N SER A 84 5.43 -7.42 -11.96
CA SER A 84 5.96 -8.21 -10.84
C SER A 84 6.09 -7.43 -9.53
N GLN A 85 6.32 -6.11 -9.58
CA GLN A 85 6.32 -5.28 -8.38
C GLN A 85 4.90 -4.99 -7.90
N ILE A 86 3.97 -4.75 -8.82
CA ILE A 86 2.55 -4.55 -8.52
C ILE A 86 1.98 -5.82 -7.87
N GLU A 87 2.29 -7.00 -8.39
CA GLU A 87 1.89 -8.28 -7.80
C GLU A 87 2.32 -8.42 -6.33
N LYS A 88 3.58 -8.06 -6.04
CA LYS A 88 4.13 -8.05 -4.66
C LYS A 88 3.38 -7.10 -3.75
N ILE A 89 3.14 -5.87 -4.21
CA ILE A 89 2.40 -4.85 -3.47
C ILE A 89 0.96 -5.30 -3.18
N CYS A 90 0.28 -5.87 -4.19
CA CYS A 90 -1.12 -6.24 -4.12
C CYS A 90 -1.38 -7.44 -3.20
N TYR A 91 -0.54 -8.48 -3.23
CA TYR A 91 -0.77 -9.65 -2.37
C TYR A 91 0.49 -10.45 -2.01
N ALA A 92 1.47 -10.59 -2.92
CA ALA A 92 2.52 -11.60 -2.74
C ALA A 92 3.38 -11.38 -1.49
N ASN A 93 3.62 -10.13 -1.09
CA ASN A 93 4.35 -9.83 0.14
C ASN A 93 3.56 -10.20 1.40
N ALA A 94 2.26 -9.92 1.42
CA ALA A 94 1.39 -10.27 2.56
C ALA A 94 1.22 -11.78 2.67
N LEU A 95 1.01 -12.46 1.54
CA LEU A 95 0.91 -13.92 1.48
C LEU A 95 2.17 -14.59 2.04
N ARG A 96 3.37 -14.14 1.65
CA ARG A 96 4.64 -14.62 2.21
C ARG A 96 4.67 -14.55 3.74
N VAL A 97 4.18 -13.45 4.32
CA VAL A 97 4.16 -13.29 5.78
C VAL A 97 3.17 -14.26 6.42
N VAL A 98 1.97 -14.42 5.85
CA VAL A 98 0.97 -15.39 6.35
C VAL A 98 1.53 -16.82 6.29
N GLU A 99 2.15 -17.22 5.18
CA GLU A 99 2.74 -18.55 4.99
C GLU A 99 3.89 -18.84 5.97
N ASN A 100 4.64 -17.82 6.39
CA ASN A 100 5.72 -17.99 7.38
C ASN A 100 5.22 -18.04 8.83
N CYS A 101 3.95 -17.71 9.08
CA CYS A 101 3.34 -17.73 10.41
C CYS A 101 2.46 -18.95 10.67
N LEU A 102 2.10 -19.69 9.62
CA LEU A 102 1.33 -20.93 9.68
C LEU A 102 2.26 -22.14 9.72
#